data_AF-A0A6N8B6P1-F1
#
_entry.id   AF-A0A6N8B6P1-F1
#
_cell.length_a   1.000
_cell.length_b   1.000
_cell.length_c   1.000
_cell.angle_alpha   90.00
_cell.angle_beta   90.00
_cell.angle_gamma   90.00
#
_symmetry.space_group_name_H-M   'P 1'
#
loop_
_entity.id
_entity.type
_entity.pdbx_description
1 polymer ?
#
loop_
_entity_poly.entity_id
_entity_poly.type
_entity_poly.pdbx_seq_one_letter_code
_entity_poly.pdbx_strand_id
1 'polypeptide(L)'
;MRKGVKDMLNKISRSLKNNKGFTLVELMVVVVIIGILAGIAVPVYNSVQTNAANNADAANQRILQGAANTAVATHGRPSDTFVWTGDTSGGATNTDDDSVYAWQNWVQAPFPAVPEDATSGTTYTVTINTDGTVVVTKP
;
A
#
# COMPACT_ATOMS: atom_id res chain seq x y z
N MET A 1 -43.71 -12.71 -54.01
CA MET A 1 -42.51 -12.34 -53.21
C MET A 1 -42.73 -12.14 -51.69
N ARG A 2 -43.96 -12.15 -51.14
CA ARG A 2 -44.20 -11.82 -49.70
C ARG A 2 -44.04 -12.96 -48.67
N LYS A 3 -43.62 -14.17 -49.08
CA LYS A 3 -43.52 -15.35 -48.18
C LYS A 3 -42.27 -15.30 -47.27
N GLY A 4 -41.10 -14.96 -47.82
CA GLY A 4 -39.83 -14.99 -47.06
C GLY A 4 -39.77 -14.04 -45.86
N VAL A 5 -40.39 -12.85 -45.96
CA VAL A 5 -40.43 -11.89 -44.84
C VAL A 5 -41.29 -12.41 -43.68
N LYS A 6 -42.43 -13.05 -43.98
CA LYS A 6 -43.29 -13.65 -42.94
C LYS A 6 -42.60 -14.81 -42.21
N ASP A 7 -41.81 -15.61 -42.93
CA ASP A 7 -41.04 -16.71 -42.35
C ASP A 7 -39.90 -16.21 -41.46
N MET A 8 -39.21 -15.13 -41.85
CA MET A 8 -38.20 -14.48 -41.02
C MET A 8 -38.80 -13.87 -39.75
N LEU A 9 -39.96 -13.20 -39.86
CA LEU A 9 -40.67 -12.64 -38.70
C LEU A 9 -41.12 -13.72 -37.72
N ASN A 10 -41.60 -14.86 -38.23
CA ASN A 10 -42.02 -16.00 -37.40
C ASN A 10 -40.82 -16.69 -36.72
N LYS A 11 -39.66 -16.73 -37.38
CA LYS A 11 -38.40 -17.26 -36.84
C LYS A 11 -37.83 -16.38 -35.72
N ILE A 12 -37.87 -15.05 -35.89
CA ILE A 12 -37.47 -14.08 -34.85
C ILE A 12 -38.39 -14.19 -33.62
N SER A 13 -39.71 -14.28 -33.83
CA SER A 13 -40.68 -14.42 -32.74
C SER A 13 -40.50 -15.70 -31.91
N ARG A 14 -40.11 -16.83 -32.54
CA ARG A 14 -39.77 -18.06 -31.80
C ARG A 14 -38.49 -17.95 -30.99
N SER A 15 -37.47 -17.25 -31.50
CA SER A 15 -36.21 -17.07 -30.78
C SER A 15 -36.39 -16.24 -29.50
N LEU A 16 -37.30 -15.27 -29.49
CA LEU A 16 -37.60 -14.44 -28.32
C LEU A 16 -38.42 -15.17 -27.24
N LYS A 17 -39.24 -16.16 -27.64
CA LYS A 17 -40.02 -16.99 -26.71
C LYS A 17 -39.22 -18.10 -26.03
N ASN A 18 -37.98 -18.34 -26.45
CA ASN A 18 -37.11 -19.38 -25.87
C ASN A 18 -36.13 -18.86 -24.82
N ASN A 19 -36.33 -17.64 -24.33
CA ASN A 19 -35.60 -17.11 -23.18
C ASN A 19 -36.14 -17.74 -21.90
N LYS A 20 -35.72 -18.97 -21.60
CA LYS A 20 -35.85 -19.54 -20.25
C LYS A 20 -34.96 -18.70 -19.32
N GLY A 21 -35.54 -17.68 -18.69
CA GLY A 21 -34.86 -16.85 -17.71
C GLY A 21 -34.42 -17.68 -16.51
N PHE A 22 -33.33 -17.25 -15.87
CA PHE A 22 -32.88 -17.77 -14.58
C PHE A 22 -34.03 -17.73 -13.58
N THR A 23 -34.21 -18.80 -12.80
CA THR A 23 -35.23 -18.81 -11.75
C THR A 23 -34.78 -17.91 -10.60
N LEU A 24 -35.73 -17.24 -9.94
CA LEU A 24 -35.45 -16.40 -8.76
C LEU A 24 -34.80 -17.25 -7.64
N VAL A 25 -35.17 -18.53 -7.57
CA VAL A 25 -34.63 -19.50 -6.61
C VAL A 25 -33.15 -19.80 -6.87
N GLU A 26 -32.73 -19.94 -8.13
CA GLU A 26 -31.30 -20.12 -8.46
C GLU A 26 -30.46 -18.93 -7.98
N LEU A 27 -30.96 -17.71 -8.17
CA LEU A 27 -30.24 -16.52 -7.73
C LEU A 27 -30.20 -16.42 -6.20
N MET A 28 -31.28 -16.83 -5.50
CA MET A 28 -31.31 -16.83 -4.03
C MET A 28 -30.27 -17.76 -3.41
N VAL A 29 -30.13 -19.00 -3.92
CA VAL A 29 -29.14 -19.95 -3.39
C VAL A 29 -27.72 -19.42 -3.56
N VAL A 30 -27.43 -18.76 -4.69
CA VAL A 30 -26.11 -18.16 -4.96
C VAL A 30 -25.78 -17.06 -3.96
N VAL A 31 -26.71 -16.14 -3.69
CA VAL A 31 -26.48 -15.05 -2.73
C VAL A 31 -26.28 -15.58 -1.30
N VAL A 32 -26.99 -16.64 -0.92
CA VAL A 32 -26.78 -17.31 0.38
C VAL A 32 -25.36 -17.89 0.48
N ILE A 33 -24.89 -18.60 -0.55
CA ILE A 33 -23.54 -19.16 -0.56
C ILE A 33 -22.49 -18.05 -0.52
N ILE A 34 -22.64 -17.00 -1.34
CA ILE A 34 -21.72 -15.84 -1.32
C ILE A 34 -21.74 -15.15 0.05
N GLY A 35 -22.90 -15.04 0.70
CA GLY A 35 -23.02 -14.46 2.04
C GLY A 35 -22.22 -15.23 3.10
N ILE A 36 -22.28 -16.57 3.07
CA ILE A 36 -21.49 -17.43 3.97
C ILE A 36 -19.99 -17.25 3.70
N LEU A 37 -19.58 -17.28 2.42
CA LEU A 37 -18.19 -17.11 2.04
C LEU A 37 -17.65 -15.72 2.43
N ALA A 38 -18.42 -14.66 2.18
CA ALA A 38 -18.05 -13.29 2.54
C ALA A 38 -17.88 -13.13 4.05
N GLY A 39 -18.74 -13.77 4.85
CA GLY A 39 -18.65 -13.72 6.32
C GLY A 39 -17.32 -14.25 6.88
N ILE A 40 -16.72 -15.25 6.24
CA ILE A 40 -15.40 -15.80 6.63
C ILE A 40 -14.27 -15.03 5.94
N ALA A 41 -14.46 -14.65 4.67
CA ALA A 41 -13.43 -14.04 3.86
C ALA A 41 -13.02 -12.64 4.36
N VAL A 42 -13.98 -11.81 4.79
CA VAL A 42 -13.70 -10.43 5.24
C VAL A 42 -12.73 -10.37 6.44
N PRO A 43 -12.97 -11.06 7.57
CA PRO A 43 -12.04 -10.98 8.71
C PRO A 43 -10.66 -11.58 8.38
N VAL A 44 -10.60 -12.64 7.59
CA VAL A 44 -9.33 -13.24 7.15
C VAL A 44 -8.56 -12.26 6.26
N TYR A 45 -9.23 -11.65 5.29
CA TYR A 45 -8.63 -10.67 4.40
C TYR A 45 -8.07 -9.47 5.17
N ASN A 46 -8.86 -8.92 6.10
CA ASN A 46 -8.41 -7.81 6.96
C ASN A 46 -7.17 -8.21 7.77
N SER A 47 -7.16 -9.39 8.39
CA SER A 47 -5.99 -9.88 9.13
C SER A 47 -4.76 -10.03 8.23
N VAL A 48 -4.92 -10.55 7.01
CA VAL A 48 -3.81 -10.70 6.06
C VAL A 48 -3.27 -9.34 5.64
N GLN A 49 -4.14 -8.36 5.38
CA GLN A 49 -3.74 -7.00 5.01
C GLN A 49 -2.96 -6.33 6.15
N THR A 50 -3.45 -6.36 7.38
CA THR A 50 -2.75 -5.82 8.56
C THR A 50 -1.41 -6.52 8.80
N ASN A 51 -1.34 -7.84 8.67
CA ASN A 51 -0.08 -8.57 8.83
C ASN A 51 0.93 -8.23 7.72
N ALA A 52 0.47 -8.11 6.48
CA ALA A 52 1.32 -7.70 5.36
C ALA A 52 1.89 -6.29 5.57
N ALA A 53 1.06 -5.36 6.06
CA ALA A 53 1.47 -4.01 6.36
C ALA A 53 2.47 -3.94 7.52
N ASN A 54 2.23 -4.63 8.64
CA ASN A 54 3.20 -4.74 9.74
C ASN A 54 4.54 -5.34 9.29
N ASN A 55 4.51 -6.34 8.41
CA ASN A 55 5.73 -6.95 7.87
C ASN A 55 6.49 -5.98 6.96
N ALA A 56 5.78 -5.20 6.15
CA ALA A 56 6.37 -4.15 5.32
C ALA A 56 6.99 -3.05 6.19
N ASP A 57 6.30 -2.61 7.25
CA ASP A 57 6.82 -1.67 8.25
C ASP A 57 8.12 -2.16 8.88
N ALA A 58 8.14 -3.41 9.35
CA ALA A 58 9.33 -3.99 9.96
C ALA A 58 10.50 -4.09 8.96
N ALA A 59 10.22 -4.39 7.69
CA ALA A 59 11.24 -4.39 6.64
C ALA A 59 11.78 -2.98 6.36
N ASN A 60 10.89 -2.00 6.24
CA ASN A 60 11.21 -0.61 5.99
C ASN A 60 12.06 -0.02 7.14
N GLN A 61 11.69 -0.30 8.38
CA GLN A 61 12.47 0.09 9.55
C GLN A 61 13.89 -0.47 9.50
N ARG A 62 14.07 -1.74 9.13
CA ARG A 62 15.42 -2.35 9.02
C ARG A 62 16.26 -1.71 7.93
N ILE A 63 15.66 -1.37 6.79
CA ILE A 63 16.34 -0.68 5.69
C ILE A 63 16.82 0.70 6.16
N LEU A 64 15.93 1.49 6.77
CA LEU A 64 16.25 2.81 7.29
C LEU A 64 17.29 2.76 8.41
N GLN A 65 17.15 1.82 9.34
CA GLN A 65 18.11 1.59 10.42
C GLN A 65 19.50 1.25 9.86
N GLY A 66 19.57 0.36 8.87
CA GLY A 66 20.82 -0.03 8.23
C GLY A 66 21.51 1.13 7.51
N ALA A 67 20.73 1.93 6.79
CA ALA A 67 21.25 3.11 6.11
C ALA A 67 21.74 4.18 7.10
N ALA A 68 21.00 4.45 8.17
CA ALA A 68 21.40 5.40 9.21
C ALA A 68 22.65 4.93 9.96
N ASN A 69 22.74 3.64 10.31
CA ASN A 69 23.94 3.07 10.91
C ASN A 69 25.16 3.19 9.98
N THR A 70 24.97 3.01 8.68
CA THR A 70 26.04 3.18 7.68
C THR A 70 26.48 4.65 7.59
N ALA A 71 25.54 5.59 7.73
CA ALA A 71 25.82 7.02 7.79
C ALA A 71 26.71 7.35 9.01
N VAL A 72 26.36 6.81 10.19
CA VAL A 72 27.16 6.97 11.43
C VAL A 72 28.55 6.35 11.27
N ALA A 73 28.65 5.18 10.63
CA ALA A 73 29.95 4.54 10.40
C ALA A 73 30.84 5.35 9.43
N THR A 74 30.25 5.99 8.42
CA THR A 74 30.98 6.73 7.39
C THR A 74 31.37 8.14 7.83
N HIS A 75 30.46 8.83 8.52
CA HIS A 75 30.60 10.26 8.84
C HIS A 75 30.89 10.55 10.32
N GLY A 76 31.00 9.51 11.16
CA GLY A 76 31.20 9.66 12.60
C GLY A 76 29.88 9.83 13.34
N ARG A 77 29.89 10.40 14.54
CA ARG A 77 28.66 10.73 15.28
C ARG A 77 28.25 12.17 15.01
N PRO A 78 26.94 12.49 14.97
CA PRO A 78 26.51 13.86 14.78
C PRO A 78 26.76 14.66 16.06
N SER A 79 27.08 15.96 15.92
CA SER A 79 27.30 16.87 17.06
C SER A 79 26.01 17.19 17.82
N ASP A 80 24.87 17.14 17.13
CA ASP A 80 23.51 17.32 17.65
C ASP A 80 22.60 16.17 17.18
N THR A 81 21.48 15.95 17.86
CA THR A 81 20.51 14.94 17.44
C THR A 81 19.91 15.33 16.09
N PHE A 82 20.05 14.43 15.12
CA PHE A 82 19.52 14.59 13.76
C PHE A 82 18.20 13.83 13.62
N VAL A 83 17.19 14.45 12.99
CA VAL A 83 15.89 13.83 12.73
C VAL A 83 15.54 13.96 11.25
N TRP A 84 15.27 12.83 10.61
CA TRP A 84 14.78 12.73 9.24
C TRP A 84 13.32 12.28 9.22
N THR A 85 12.51 12.87 8.37
CA THR A 85 11.10 12.49 8.13
C THR A 85 10.90 12.13 6.66
N GLY A 86 10.28 10.99 6.38
CA GLY A 86 10.13 10.42 5.04
C GLY A 86 9.12 11.11 4.10
N ASP A 87 8.64 12.31 4.44
CA ASP A 87 7.97 13.20 3.49
C ASP A 87 9.00 14.23 3.02
N THR A 88 9.25 14.19 1.72
CA THR A 88 9.98 15.15 0.89
C THR A 88 10.41 16.46 1.59
N SER A 89 11.71 16.77 1.51
CA SER A 89 12.25 18.15 1.56
C SER A 89 12.38 18.82 2.94
N GLY A 90 13.16 18.26 3.86
CA GLY A 90 13.58 19.00 5.07
C GLY A 90 14.77 18.34 5.75
N GLY A 91 15.99 18.85 5.70
CA GLY A 91 16.39 20.11 5.11
C GLY A 91 17.89 20.14 4.82
N ALA A 92 18.20 20.58 3.62
CA ALA A 92 19.36 21.44 3.39
C ALA A 92 18.83 22.87 3.30
N THR A 93 18.71 23.56 4.43
CA THR A 93 19.02 24.99 4.35
C THR A 93 20.53 25.04 4.13
N ASN A 94 20.95 25.29 2.90
CA ASN A 94 22.35 25.52 2.53
C ASN A 94 22.99 26.44 3.58
N THR A 95 23.78 25.86 4.46
CA THR A 95 24.79 26.55 5.24
C THR A 95 26.07 25.92 4.78
N ASP A 96 27.03 26.72 4.31
CA ASP A 96 28.30 26.34 3.68
C ASP A 96 29.27 25.61 4.65
N ASP A 97 28.75 24.63 5.40
CA ASP A 97 29.42 23.84 6.42
C ASP A 97 29.42 22.38 5.96
N ASP A 98 30.57 21.93 5.44
CA ASP A 98 30.82 20.58 4.95
C ASP A 98 30.49 19.48 5.98
N SER A 99 30.47 19.80 7.28
CA SER A 99 30.11 18.85 8.34
C SER A 99 28.60 18.60 8.44
N VAL A 100 27.79 19.54 7.96
CA VAL A 100 26.32 19.51 8.02
C VAL A 100 25.73 18.71 6.83
N TYR A 101 26.40 18.66 5.67
CA TYR A 101 25.92 17.96 4.47
C TYR A 101 26.05 16.43 4.50
N ALA A 102 27.03 15.89 5.23
CA ALA A 102 27.25 14.46 5.40
C ALA A 102 26.01 13.70 5.93
N TRP A 103 25.27 14.37 6.82
CA TRP A 103 24.12 13.81 7.54
C TRP A 103 22.78 14.01 6.85
N GLN A 104 22.74 14.72 5.73
CA GLN A 104 21.47 15.07 5.09
C GLN A 104 21.10 14.16 3.91
N ASN A 105 22.08 13.47 3.32
CA ASN A 105 21.88 12.67 2.11
C ASN A 105 22.26 11.20 2.28
N TRP A 106 22.04 10.65 3.47
CA TRP A 106 22.34 9.25 3.79
C TRP A 106 21.30 8.25 3.26
N VAL A 107 20.11 8.73 2.90
CA VAL A 107 19.04 7.97 2.24
C VAL A 107 18.53 8.77 1.06
N GLN A 108 18.73 8.23 -0.14
CA GLN A 108 18.25 8.82 -1.40
C GLN A 108 16.95 8.16 -1.84
N ALA A 109 16.05 8.95 -2.45
CA ALA A 109 14.80 8.47 -3.01
C ALA A 109 15.03 7.35 -4.06
N PRO A 110 14.09 6.40 -4.22
CA PRO A 110 12.76 6.36 -3.61
C PRO A 110 12.76 5.81 -2.17
N PHE A 111 12.02 6.46 -1.29
CA PHE A 111 11.84 6.00 0.10
C PHE A 111 10.91 4.78 0.14
N PRO A 112 11.07 3.92 1.17
CA PRO A 112 10.12 2.84 1.39
C PRO A 112 8.69 3.39 1.51
N ALA A 113 7.78 2.83 0.72
CA ALA A 113 6.38 3.22 0.75
C ALA A 113 5.77 2.87 2.12
N VAL A 114 5.02 3.82 2.67
CA VAL A 114 4.20 3.60 3.87
C VAL A 114 3.05 2.66 3.51
N PRO A 115 2.88 1.53 4.22
CA PRO A 115 1.74 0.64 4.01
C PRO A 115 0.40 1.35 4.21
N GLU A 116 -0.64 0.91 3.49
CA GLU A 116 -1.96 1.57 3.41
C GLU A 116 -2.75 1.58 4.73
N ASP A 117 -2.32 0.82 5.74
CA ASP A 117 -2.94 0.84 7.08
C ASP A 117 -2.43 1.98 7.98
N ALA A 118 -1.40 2.71 7.55
CA ALA A 118 -0.92 3.90 8.23
C ALA A 118 -1.94 5.05 8.13
N THR A 119 -2.02 5.86 9.18
CA THR A 119 -2.89 7.04 9.17
C THR A 119 -2.44 7.97 8.04
N SER A 120 -3.35 8.35 7.13
CA SER A 120 -3.01 9.22 6.00
C SER A 120 -2.24 10.47 6.47
N GLY A 121 -1.02 10.65 5.95
CA GLY A 121 -0.13 11.76 6.33
C GLY A 121 0.93 11.44 7.40
N THR A 122 1.00 10.20 7.88
CA THR A 122 2.11 9.73 8.74
C THR A 122 3.25 9.15 7.89
N THR A 123 4.49 9.40 8.29
CA THR A 123 5.71 8.93 7.58
C THR A 123 6.71 8.35 8.57
N TYR A 124 7.69 7.60 8.07
CA TYR A 124 8.80 7.12 8.91
C TYR A 124 9.63 8.30 9.40
N THR A 125 9.98 8.27 10.68
CA THR A 125 10.91 9.22 11.29
C THR A 125 12.16 8.49 11.76
N VAL A 126 13.34 8.98 11.40
CA VAL A 126 14.62 8.40 11.80
C VAL A 126 15.37 9.42 12.64
N THR A 127 15.67 9.07 13.88
CA THR A 127 16.43 9.91 14.81
C THR A 127 17.80 9.30 15.03
N ILE A 128 18.85 10.08 14.79
CA ILE A 128 20.25 9.73 15.09
C ILE A 128 20.71 10.63 16.23
N ASN A 129 20.95 10.03 17.39
CA ASN A 129 21.38 10.76 18.57
C ASN A 129 22.89 11.04 18.55
N THR A 130 23.33 11.97 19.39
CA THR A 130 24.75 12.34 19.53
C THR A 130 25.63 11.19 20.06
N ASP A 131 25.02 10.22 20.73
CA ASP A 131 25.64 8.95 21.11
C ASP A 131 25.66 7.91 19.97
N GLY A 132 25.32 8.29 18.74
CA GLY A 132 25.29 7.39 17.58
C GLY A 132 24.22 6.31 17.64
N THR A 133 23.32 6.34 18.63
CA THR A 133 22.14 5.46 18.61
C THR A 133 21.17 5.95 17.54
N VAL A 134 20.59 5.00 16.82
CA VAL A 134 19.64 5.25 15.74
C VAL A 134 18.30 4.65 16.12
N VAL A 135 17.24 5.46 16.03
CA VAL A 135 15.87 5.08 16.34
C VAL A 135 15.00 5.34 15.12
N VAL A 136 14.33 4.31 14.61
CA VAL A 136 13.36 4.43 13.52
C VAL A 136 11.94 4.27 14.09
N THR A 137 11.10 5.26 13.85
CA THR A 137 9.70 5.29 14.26
C THR A 137 8.82 5.07 13.03
N LYS A 138 7.90 4.10 13.13
CA LYS A 138 6.89 3.84 12.10
C LYS A 138 5.86 4.97 12.03
N PRO A 139 5.22 5.16 10.86
CA PRO A 139 4.03 6.01 10.74
C PRO A 139 2.91 5.61 11.72
#